data_AF-F7AAP6-F1
#
_entry.id   AF-F7AAP6-F1
#
_cell.length_a   1.000
_cell.length_b   1.000
_cell.length_c   1.000
_cell.angle_alpha   90.00
_cell.angle_beta   90.00
_cell.angle_gamma   90.00
#
_symmetry.space_group_name_H-M   'P 1'
#
loop_
_entity.id
_entity.type
_entity.pdbx_description
1 polymer ?
#
loop_
_entity_poly.entity_id
_entity_poly.type
_entity_poly.pdbx_seq_one_letter_code
_entity_poly.pdbx_strand_id
1 'polypeptide(L)'
;MAGQAFRKLLPLFDQVLVERCAIETVTKGTIMLPEKSQGKVLAATVVPVGSGSKERVESQSVRVNLGDNTLLPEYGGTKVDNKD
;
A
#
# COMPACT_ATOMS: atom_id res chain seq x y z
N MET A 1 -10.73 -15.50 9.28
CA MET A 1 -9.26 -15.45 9.40
C MET A 1 -8.90 -14.07 9.95
N ALA A 2 -8.08 -13.99 11.00
CA ALA A 2 -7.68 -12.70 11.57
C ALA A 2 -6.85 -11.92 10.54
N GLY A 3 -7.15 -10.63 10.34
CA GLY A 3 -6.32 -9.75 9.52
C GLY A 3 -4.89 -9.74 10.04
N GLN A 4 -3.90 -9.70 9.16
CA GLN A 4 -2.50 -9.66 9.57
C GLN A 4 -2.11 -8.24 9.98
N ALA A 5 -1.47 -8.12 11.15
CA ALA A 5 -1.03 -6.85 11.71
C ALA A 5 0.39 -6.50 11.24
N PHE A 6 0.66 -5.23 10.95
CA PHE A 6 2.02 -4.72 10.75
C PHE A 6 2.33 -3.63 11.77
N ARG A 7 3.43 -3.77 12.52
CA ARG A 7 3.88 -2.81 13.54
C ARG A 7 2.73 -2.28 14.41
N LYS A 8 1.93 -3.19 14.98
CA LYS A 8 0.74 -2.89 15.82
C LYS A 8 -0.44 -2.22 15.11
N LEU A 9 -0.33 -1.88 13.82
CA LEU A 9 -1.46 -1.43 13.02
C LEU A 9 -2.16 -2.63 12.35
N LEU A 10 -3.46 -2.71 12.59
CA LEU A 10 -4.37 -3.63 11.93
C LEU A 10 -5.37 -2.81 11.12
N PRO A 11 -5.33 -2.88 9.78
CA PRO A 11 -6.34 -2.24 8.95
C PRO A 11 -7.70 -2.91 9.18
N LEU A 12 -8.75 -2.09 9.30
CA LEU A 12 -10.09 -2.57 9.59
C LEU A 12 -10.84 -2.92 8.30
N PHE A 13 -11.63 -3.98 8.33
CA PHE A 13 -12.51 -4.41 7.22
C PHE A 13 -11.77 -4.58 5.89
N ASP A 14 -12.13 -3.81 4.87
CA ASP A 14 -11.61 -3.84 3.50
C ASP A 14 -10.38 -2.94 3.30
N GLN A 15 -9.89 -2.29 4.36
CA GLN A 15 -8.70 -1.45 4.27
C GLN A 15 -7.45 -2.28 4.01
N VAL A 16 -6.57 -1.74 3.16
CA VAL A 16 -5.27 -2.32 2.83
C VAL A 16 -4.22 -1.24 3.05
N LEU A 17 -3.19 -1.58 3.83
CA LEU A 17 -2.03 -0.73 4.01
C LEU A 17 -0.95 -1.16 3.02
N VAL A 18 -0.35 -0.15 2.39
CA VAL A 18 0.63 -0.32 1.33
C VAL A 18 1.82 0.58 1.60
N GLU A 19 3.01 0.08 1.29
CA GLU A 19 4.25 0.85 1.32
C GLU A 19 4.62 1.23 -0.11
N ARG A 20 4.76 2.54 -0.36
CA ARG A 20 5.14 3.03 -1.69
C ARG A 20 6.57 2.65 -2.00
N CYS A 21 6.81 2.18 -3.22
CA CYS A 21 8.16 1.88 -3.68
C CYS A 21 9.03 3.15 -3.70
N ALA A 22 10.34 2.97 -3.52
CA ALA A 22 11.31 4.05 -3.58
C ALA A 22 11.24 4.76 -4.94
N ILE A 23 11.38 6.08 -4.91
CA ILE A 23 11.45 6.90 -6.11
C ILE A 23 12.76 6.59 -6.84
N GLU A 24 12.69 6.34 -8.15
CA GLU A 24 13.89 6.23 -8.98
C GLU A 24 14.57 7.60 -9.09
N THR A 25 15.68 7.78 -8.36
CA THR A 25 16.48 9.02 -8.37
C THR A 25 17.44 9.09 -9.55
N VAL A 26 17.79 7.93 -10.09
CA VAL A 26 18.69 7.77 -11.24
C VAL A 26 17.96 7.02 -12.33
N THR A 27 17.91 7.65 -13.51
CA THR A 27 17.45 6.96 -14.72
C THR A 27 18.48 5.92 -15.16
N LYS A 28 18.07 4.97 -16.02
CA LYS A 28 18.96 3.93 -16.58
C LYS A 28 20.22 4.49 -17.28
N GLY A 29 20.21 5.78 -17.64
CA GLY A 29 21.35 6.52 -18.20
C GLY A 29 22.23 7.24 -17.16
N THR A 30 22.08 6.97 -15.86
CA THR A 30 22.84 7.60 -14.76
C THR A 30 22.55 9.09 -14.53
N ILE A 31 21.52 9.65 -15.17
CA ILE A 31 21.11 11.05 -14.99
C ILE A 31 20.25 11.16 -13.74
N MET A 32 20.65 12.06 -12.83
CA MET A 32 19.91 12.38 -11.61
C MET A 32 18.67 13.22 -11.93
N LEU A 33 17.52 12.79 -11.43
CA LEU A 33 16.26 13.50 -11.56
C LEU A 33 16.08 14.49 -10.40
N PRO A 34 15.64 15.73 -10.65
CA PRO A 34 15.34 16.68 -9.58
C PRO A 34 14.09 16.23 -8.82
N GLU A 35 14.11 16.40 -7.49
CA GLU A 35 13.03 15.95 -6.59
C GLU A 35 11.66 16.53 -6.96
N LYS A 36 11.60 17.74 -7.53
CA LYS A 36 10.35 18.38 -7.96
C LYS A 36 9.70 17.74 -9.19
N SER A 37 10.47 17.06 -10.03
CA SER A 37 9.97 16.39 -11.24
C SER A 37 9.59 14.93 -10.99
N GLN A 38 9.90 14.41 -9.81
CA GLN A 38 9.53 13.07 -9.40
C GLN A 38 8.07 13.07 -8.95
N GLY A 39 7.20 12.51 -9.81
CA GLY A 39 5.80 12.31 -9.48
C GLY A 39 5.60 11.33 -8.32
N LYS A 40 4.35 11.19 -7.87
CA LYS A 40 3.99 10.15 -6.90
C LYS A 40 4.27 8.78 -7.51
N VAL A 41 5.04 7.94 -6.82
CA VAL A 41 5.22 6.54 -7.22
C VAL A 41 3.90 5.82 -7.03
N LEU A 42 3.38 5.29 -8.13
CA LEU A 42 2.13 4.54 -8.15
C LEU A 42 2.36 3.05 -7.81
N ALA A 43 3.59 2.55 -7.92
CA ALA A 43 3.92 1.20 -7.48
C ALA A 43 4.05 1.14 -5.95
N ALA A 44 3.42 0.14 -5.34
CA ALA A 44 3.48 -0.09 -3.90
C ALA A 44 3.40 -1.58 -3.55
N THR A 45 4.04 -1.96 -2.45
CA THR A 45 3.99 -3.32 -1.90
C THR A 45 2.95 -3.38 -0.78
N VAL A 46 2.11 -4.41 -0.79
CA VAL A 46 1.09 -4.63 0.24
C VAL A 46 1.73 -5.11 1.53
N VAL A 47 1.45 -4.47 2.67
CA VAL A 47 2.11 -4.77 3.95
C VAL A 47 1.17 -5.47 4.95
N PRO A 48 0.07 -4.84 5.42
CA PRO A 48 -1.04 -5.60 6.00
C PRO A 48 -2.39 -5.40 5.27
N VAL A 49 -3.22 -6.44 5.33
CA VAL A 49 -4.55 -6.52 4.69
C VAL A 49 -5.62 -6.74 5.77
N GLY A 50 -6.74 -6.01 5.65
CA GLY A 50 -7.87 -6.12 6.57
C GLY A 50 -8.64 -7.43 6.43
N SER A 51 -9.53 -7.71 7.38
CA SER A 51 -10.29 -8.97 7.45
C SER A 51 -11.33 -9.17 6.33
N GLY A 52 -11.55 -8.17 5.47
CA GLY A 52 -12.55 -8.17 4.41
C GLY A 52 -13.87 -7.48 4.79
N SER A 53 -14.73 -7.25 3.78
CA SER A 53 -16.03 -6.60 3.94
C SER A 53 -17.04 -7.55 4.61
N LYS A 54 -17.88 -7.01 5.51
CA LYS A 54 -18.94 -7.74 6.23
C LYS A 54 -20.31 -7.67 5.54
N GLU A 55 -20.35 -7.43 4.24
CA GLU A 55 -21.62 -7.20 3.53
C GLU A 55 -22.43 -8.49 3.26
N ARG A 56 -21.83 -9.68 3.41
CA ARG A 56 -22.51 -10.98 3.26
C ARG A 56 -22.27 -11.90 4.46
N VAL A 57 -23.15 -12.91 4.57
CA VAL A 57 -23.11 -14.03 5.54
C VAL A 57 -21.72 -14.67 5.62
N GLU A 58 -20.96 -14.60 4.53
CA GLU A 58 -19.53 -14.88 4.48
C GLU A 58 -18.75 -13.59 4.24
N SER A 59 -17.73 -13.33 5.06
CA SER A 59 -16.83 -12.19 4.86
C SER A 59 -16.09 -12.34 3.55
N GLN A 60 -16.26 -11.38 2.63
CA GLN A 60 -15.54 -11.40 1.37
C GLN A 60 -14.11 -10.94 1.62
N SER A 61 -13.16 -11.87 1.51
CA SER A 61 -11.75 -11.58 1.71
C SER A 61 -11.23 -10.62 0.63
N VAL A 62 -10.29 -9.77 1.01
CA VAL A 62 -9.55 -8.94 0.07
C VAL A 62 -8.78 -9.86 -0.89
N ARG A 63 -8.72 -9.50 -2.18
CA ARG A 63 -8.06 -10.32 -3.22
C ARG A 63 -6.54 -10.17 -3.27
N VAL A 64 -5.99 -9.20 -2.57
CA VAL A 64 -4.55 -8.95 -2.50
C VAL A 64 -3.97 -9.60 -1.26
N ASN A 65 -2.80 -10.23 -1.40
CA ASN A 65 -2.06 -10.86 -0.33
C ASN A 65 -0.93 -9.95 0.16
N LEU A 66 -0.36 -10.29 1.32
CA LEU A 66 0.83 -9.60 1.80
C LEU A 66 2.01 -9.82 0.86
N GLY A 67 2.77 -8.77 0.60
CA GLY A 67 3.94 -8.81 -0.27
C GLY A 67 3.62 -8.64 -1.76
N ASP A 68 2.35 -8.56 -2.15
CA ASP A 68 2.00 -8.33 -3.54
C ASP A 68 2.41 -6.91 -3.99
N ASN A 69 2.93 -6.81 -5.20
CA ASN A 69 3.20 -5.54 -5.85
C ASN A 69 1.94 -5.07 -6.57
N THR A 70 1.48 -3.87 -6.22
CA THR A 70 0.21 -3.31 -6.68
C THR A 70 0.41 -1.91 -7.27
N LEU A 71 -0.49 -1.55 -8.17
CA LEU A 71 -0.57 -0.20 -8.72
C LEU A 71 -1.66 0.57 -7.99
N LEU A 72 -1.26 1.70 -7.41
CA LEU A 72 -2.13 2.62 -6.71
C LEU A 72 -2.70 3.66 -7.69
N PRO A 73 -3.96 4.08 -7.50
CA PRO A 73 -4.49 5.24 -8.19
C PRO A 73 -3.78 6.53 -7.75
N GLU A 74 -3.79 7.55 -8.62
CA GLU A 74 -3.18 8.87 -8.31
C GLU A 74 -3.87 9.62 -7.15
N TYR A 75 -5.15 9.30 -6.95
CA TYR A 75 -6.05 9.90 -5.98
C TYR A 75 -6.66 8.83 -5.10
N GLY A 76 -6.95 9.19 -3.85
CA GLY A 76 -7.47 8.28 -2.84
C GLY A 76 -6.38 7.73 -1.91
N GLY A 77 -6.83 7.14 -0.80
CA GLY A 77 -5.98 6.66 0.27
C GLY A 77 -5.63 7.74 1.30
N THR A 78 -5.53 7.32 2.55
CA THR A 78 -5.14 8.17 3.67
C THR A 78 -3.68 7.91 4.02
N LYS A 79 -2.88 8.98 4.13
CA LYS A 79 -1.50 8.85 4.62
C LYS A 79 -1.53 8.49 6.10
N VAL A 80 -0.88 7.37 6.45
CA VAL A 80 -0.70 6.93 7.84
C VAL A 80 0.78 7.03 8.15
N ASP A 81 1.13 7.91 9.10
CA ASP A 81 2.50 8.03 9.59
C ASP A 81 2.63 7.16 10.84
N ASN A 82 3.32 6.03 10.74
CA ASN A 82 3.71 5.26 11.92
C ASN A 82 4.93 5.94 12.56
N LYS A 83 4.69 6.72 13.62
CA LYS A 83 5.74 7.37 14.42
C LYS A 83 6.24 6.52 15.59
N ASP A 84 5.85 5.24 15.67
CA ASP A 84 6.19 4.31 16.75
C ASP A 84 6.74 2.97 16.24
#